data_AF-A0A943JPW4-F1
#
_entry.id   AF-A0A943JPW4-F1
#
_cell.length_a   1.000
_cell.length_b   1.000
_cell.length_c   1.000
_cell.angle_alpha   90.00
_cell.angle_beta   90.00
_cell.angle_gamma   90.00
#
_symmetry.space_group_name_H-M   'P 1'
#
loop_
_entity.id
_entity.type
_entity.pdbx_description
1 polymer ?
#
loop_
_entity_poly.entity_id
_entity_poly.type
_entity_poly.pdbx_seq_one_letter_code
_entity_poly.pdbx_strand_id
1 'polypeptide(L)'
;MEQEFALSYTSELSETKKKLDKSDNRKIIEFEGKKVVQIEPDNYFNLLVHSTDAGFVNENKLTAEESLKSKWKSSDLTFNHVISMTYINQDFLGMAPVGENGVIYGFTSLDSKNVRLMENTDINTYSNEFGYSASQKKYLTAQSMPYNSRRLYSEVGVERSKTNPDYVIIFDDSTEQAIKNAYKAATEWDIPVILLDKEKIKDRQIERLEELKKNFEETRNPDKLHELLNTYETNMAGWLLNRKQDEQDQSFTKSINNERFREEFDEEYSKITSTMENYLEGFEQNHESTQDLVRAMQIVLQEHDLYETCDKVKLISKTQSTIKTEKIIEKINETMERVGM
;
A
#
# COMPACT_ATOMS: atom_id res chain seq x y z
N MET A 1 -12.05 18.70 9.41
CA MET A 1 -12.22 17.46 8.64
C MET A 1 -11.07 17.25 7.66
N GLU A 2 -10.96 17.94 6.50
CA GLU A 2 -9.82 17.74 5.55
C GLU A 2 -8.43 17.97 6.20
N GLN A 3 -8.29 19.01 7.04
CA GLN A 3 -7.06 19.27 7.80
C GLN A 3 -6.72 18.17 8.83
N GLU A 4 -7.70 17.50 9.42
CA GLU A 4 -7.49 16.48 10.44
C GLU A 4 -6.92 15.19 9.85
N PHE A 5 -7.41 14.82 8.66
CA PHE A 5 -6.84 13.72 7.87
C PHE A 5 -5.41 14.03 7.44
N ALA A 6 -5.15 15.22 6.90
CA ALA A 6 -3.78 15.61 6.52
C ALA A 6 -2.81 15.65 7.72
N LEU A 7 -3.28 16.05 8.92
CA LEU A 7 -2.48 16.04 10.15
C LEU A 7 -2.11 14.62 10.62
N SER A 8 -2.96 13.61 10.35
CA SER A 8 -2.64 12.21 10.68
C SER A 8 -1.39 11.73 9.94
N TYR A 9 -1.25 12.08 8.65
CA TYR A 9 -0.04 11.78 7.87
C TYR A 9 1.18 12.49 8.41
N THR A 10 1.08 13.79 8.71
CA THR A 10 2.23 14.53 9.27
C THR A 10 2.77 13.89 10.54
N SER A 11 1.90 13.32 11.39
CA SER A 11 2.29 12.67 12.64
C SER A 11 3.02 11.34 12.41
N GLU A 12 2.41 10.42 11.65
CA GLU A 12 2.99 9.10 11.33
C GLU A 12 4.32 9.24 10.55
N LEU A 13 4.37 10.15 9.57
CA LEU A 13 5.57 10.42 8.79
C LEU A 13 6.71 11.00 9.66
N SER A 14 6.37 11.90 10.59
CA SER A 14 7.36 12.46 11.53
C SER A 14 7.90 11.39 12.49
N GLU A 15 7.06 10.44 12.92
CA GLU A 15 7.51 9.30 13.72
C GLU A 15 8.49 8.41 12.95
N THR A 16 8.18 8.10 11.69
CA THR A 16 9.11 7.38 10.80
C THR A 16 10.44 8.10 10.71
N LYS A 17 10.45 9.42 10.48
CA LYS A 17 11.69 10.22 10.43
C LYS A 17 12.52 10.05 11.71
N LYS A 18 11.89 10.18 12.89
CA LYS A 18 12.57 10.03 14.18
C LYS A 18 13.16 8.64 14.38
N LYS A 19 12.47 7.58 13.91
CA LYS A 19 12.95 6.20 13.98
C LYS A 19 14.12 5.96 13.02
N LEU A 20 13.99 6.40 11.76
CA LEU A 20 15.07 6.33 10.77
C LEU A 20 16.30 7.09 11.25
N ASP A 21 16.12 8.30 11.78
CA ASP A 21 17.18 9.16 12.34
C ASP A 21 17.94 8.54 13.51
N LYS A 22 17.35 7.53 14.18
CA LYS A 22 17.95 6.80 15.30
C LYS A 22 18.30 5.33 14.97
N SER A 23 18.01 4.86 13.77
CA SER A 23 18.27 3.46 13.39
C SER A 23 19.78 3.17 13.44
N ASP A 24 20.14 2.06 14.10
CA ASP A 24 21.49 1.53 14.12
C ASP A 24 21.82 0.72 12.85
N ASN A 25 20.80 0.34 12.06
CA ASN A 25 20.98 -0.42 10.82
C ASN A 25 21.32 0.51 9.64
N ARG A 26 22.51 1.10 9.71
CA ARG A 26 23.04 2.05 8.73
C ARG A 26 24.36 1.57 8.15
N LYS A 27 24.52 1.79 6.86
CA LYS A 27 25.77 1.50 6.13
C LYS A 27 26.15 2.70 5.28
N ILE A 28 27.44 2.92 5.14
CA ILE A 28 27.98 3.91 4.20
C ILE A 28 28.31 3.18 2.91
N ILE A 29 27.69 3.63 1.83
CA ILE A 29 27.93 3.14 0.48
C ILE A 29 28.73 4.20 -0.27
N GLU A 30 29.81 3.77 -0.92
CA GLU A 30 30.59 4.65 -1.77
C GLU A 30 30.10 4.54 -3.22
N PHE A 31 29.60 5.66 -3.75
CA PHE A 31 29.09 5.76 -5.11
C PHE A 31 29.79 6.93 -5.81
N GLU A 32 30.54 6.64 -6.87
CA GLU A 32 31.28 7.64 -7.66
C GLU A 32 32.14 8.59 -6.79
N GLY A 33 32.79 8.04 -5.76
CA GLY A 33 33.64 8.79 -4.83
C GLY A 33 32.90 9.64 -3.78
N LYS A 34 31.57 9.53 -3.71
CA LYS A 34 30.74 10.17 -2.68
C LYS A 34 30.17 9.11 -1.74
N LYS A 35 30.02 9.50 -0.47
CA LYS A 35 29.47 8.64 0.59
C LYS A 35 27.97 8.88 0.71
N VAL A 36 27.19 7.83 0.52
CA VAL A 36 25.73 7.83 0.71
C VAL A 36 25.39 6.96 1.90
N VAL A 37 24.54 7.45 2.80
CA VAL A 37 24.03 6.65 3.91
C VAL A 37 22.88 5.80 3.39
N GLN A 38 23.00 4.48 3.52
CA GLN A 38 21.90 3.55 3.35
C GLN A 38 21.35 3.17 4.73
N ILE A 39 20.04 3.26 4.90
CA ILE A 39 19.32 2.90 6.11
C ILE A 39 18.38 1.75 5.76
N GLU A 40 18.41 0.70 6.56
CA GLU A 40 17.39 -0.34 6.49
C GLU A 40 16.46 -0.15 7.70
N PRO A 41 15.16 0.13 7.49
CA PRO A 41 14.25 0.34 8.60
C PRO A 41 14.01 -0.97 9.34
N ASP A 42 13.67 -0.86 10.62
CA ASP A 42 13.24 -1.99 11.44
C ASP A 42 11.80 -2.42 11.04
N ASN A 43 10.95 -2.77 12.01
CA ASN A 43 9.62 -3.32 11.78
C ASN A 43 8.55 -2.27 11.42
N TYR A 44 8.90 -0.98 11.46
CA TYR A 44 7.93 0.09 11.34
C TYR A 44 8.45 1.18 10.42
N PHE A 45 7.67 1.49 9.39
CA PHE A 45 7.85 2.69 8.58
C PHE A 45 6.51 3.12 8.01
N ASN A 46 6.33 4.42 7.88
CA ASN A 46 5.26 5.06 7.12
C ASN A 46 5.89 6.11 6.22
N LEU A 47 5.66 5.99 4.92
CA LEU A 47 6.27 6.85 3.91
C LEU A 47 5.20 7.26 2.89
N LEU A 48 5.27 8.51 2.46
CA LEU A 48 4.72 8.85 1.15
C LEU A 48 5.81 8.61 0.11
N VAL A 49 5.45 8.01 -1.01
CA VAL A 49 6.39 7.67 -2.08
C VAL A 49 5.93 8.17 -3.43
N HIS A 50 6.87 8.61 -4.25
CA HIS A 50 6.61 9.00 -5.63
C HIS A 50 7.58 8.26 -6.56
N SER A 51 7.02 7.45 -7.45
CA SER A 51 7.76 6.74 -8.50
C SER A 51 7.90 7.63 -9.73
N THR A 52 9.13 7.83 -10.19
CA THR A 52 9.39 8.58 -11.44
C THR A 52 9.46 7.65 -12.65
N ASP A 53 9.31 8.22 -13.85
CA ASP A 53 9.38 7.46 -15.13
C ASP A 53 8.32 6.35 -15.22
N ALA A 54 7.26 6.44 -14.41
CA ALA A 54 6.22 5.43 -14.27
C ALA A 54 5.37 5.23 -15.55
N GLY A 55 5.61 6.05 -16.59
CA GLY A 55 4.95 5.96 -17.89
C GLY A 55 3.56 6.59 -17.94
N PHE A 56 3.14 7.28 -16.87
CA PHE A 56 1.89 8.03 -16.84
C PHE A 56 2.06 9.41 -17.51
N VAL A 57 0.95 9.92 -18.05
CA VAL A 57 0.84 10.96 -19.09
C VAL A 57 1.76 12.18 -18.88
N ASN A 58 2.43 12.62 -19.97
CA ASN A 58 3.24 13.85 -20.10
C ASN A 58 4.60 13.92 -19.37
N GLU A 59 5.09 12.85 -18.75
CA GLU A 59 6.50 12.82 -18.34
C GLU A 59 7.40 12.49 -19.54
N ASN A 60 8.33 13.39 -19.89
CA ASN A 60 9.43 13.04 -20.80
C ASN A 60 10.18 11.86 -20.20
N LYS A 61 10.35 10.76 -20.95
CA LYS A 61 11.16 9.61 -20.52
C LYS A 61 12.51 10.09 -20.02
N LEU A 62 12.92 9.59 -18.87
CA LEU A 62 14.23 9.89 -18.32
C LEU A 62 15.31 9.22 -19.18
N THR A 63 16.35 9.96 -19.54
CA THR A 63 17.58 9.42 -20.12
C THR A 63 18.59 9.16 -19.01
N ALA A 64 19.48 8.19 -19.20
CA ALA A 64 20.45 7.79 -18.17
C ALA A 64 21.39 8.93 -17.70
N GLU A 65 21.63 9.92 -18.58
CA GLU A 65 22.53 11.04 -18.31
C GLU A 65 21.85 12.19 -17.56
N GLU A 66 20.52 12.32 -17.63
CA GLU A 66 19.79 13.42 -16.99
C GLU A 66 19.96 13.43 -15.47
N SER A 67 20.08 14.64 -14.90
CA SER A 67 20.03 14.85 -13.46
C SER A 67 18.57 14.87 -12.98
N LEU A 68 18.23 13.92 -12.13
CA LEU A 68 16.90 13.76 -11.55
C LEU A 68 16.54 14.95 -10.64
N LYS A 69 17.51 15.46 -9.89
CA LYS A 69 17.32 16.67 -9.07
C LYS A 69 17.09 17.92 -9.93
N SER A 70 17.84 18.06 -11.01
CA SER A 70 17.71 19.20 -11.91
C SER A 70 16.34 19.21 -12.56
N LYS A 71 15.88 18.07 -13.08
CA LYS A 71 14.54 17.91 -13.67
C LYS A 71 13.42 18.21 -12.66
N TRP A 72 13.59 17.79 -11.40
CA TRP A 72 12.65 18.13 -10.33
C TRP A 72 12.53 19.65 -10.14
N LYS A 73 13.66 20.35 -10.05
CA LYS A 73 13.72 21.80 -9.79
C LYS A 73 13.41 22.67 -11.01
N SER A 74 13.67 22.18 -12.21
CA SER A 74 13.44 22.89 -13.47
C SER A 74 12.06 22.63 -14.06
N SER A 75 11.26 21.76 -13.44
CA SER A 75 9.87 21.58 -13.82
C SER A 75 9.15 22.92 -13.71
N ASP A 76 8.39 23.27 -14.75
CA ASP A 76 7.53 24.46 -14.70
C ASP A 76 6.54 24.27 -13.55
N LEU A 77 6.76 24.92 -12.41
CA LEU A 77 5.94 24.74 -11.21
C LEU A 77 4.52 25.32 -11.35
N THR A 78 4.16 25.87 -12.52
CA THR A 78 2.79 26.25 -12.85
C THR A 78 2.11 25.20 -13.73
N PHE A 79 2.84 24.62 -14.69
CA PHE A 79 2.32 23.57 -15.58
C PHE A 79 2.60 22.14 -15.11
N ASN A 80 3.59 21.87 -14.27
CA ASN A 80 3.94 20.56 -13.71
C ASN A 80 3.99 20.64 -12.18
N HIS A 81 2.91 21.18 -11.62
CA HIS A 81 2.81 21.57 -10.22
C HIS A 81 2.34 20.45 -9.31
N VAL A 82 1.91 19.30 -9.86
CA VAL A 82 1.38 18.19 -9.07
C VAL A 82 2.37 17.03 -8.98
N ILE A 83 2.50 16.45 -7.79
CA ILE A 83 3.15 15.16 -7.54
C ILE A 83 2.08 14.20 -7.04
N SER A 84 1.96 13.05 -7.70
CA SER A 84 1.20 11.90 -7.20
C SER A 84 2.07 11.10 -6.24
N MET A 85 1.61 10.93 -5.01
CA MET A 85 2.29 10.14 -4.00
C MET A 85 1.41 8.98 -3.54
N THR A 86 2.01 7.87 -3.15
CA THR A 86 1.32 6.75 -2.52
C THR A 86 1.75 6.64 -1.07
N TYR A 87 0.82 6.31 -0.17
CA TYR A 87 1.17 5.98 1.21
C TYR A 87 1.49 4.50 1.33
N ILE A 88 2.69 4.19 1.80
CA ILE A 88 3.15 2.82 2.07
C ILE A 88 3.58 2.66 3.52
N ASN A 89 3.43 1.45 4.02
CA ASN A 89 3.92 1.03 5.32
C ASN A 89 4.28 -0.46 5.34
N GLN A 90 4.60 -1.00 6.51
CA GLN A 90 4.92 -2.43 6.66
C GLN A 90 3.78 -3.39 6.28
N ASP A 91 2.52 -2.92 6.22
CA ASP A 91 1.36 -3.75 5.90
C ASP A 91 0.94 -3.63 4.42
N PHE A 92 1.28 -2.51 3.78
CA PHE A 92 0.89 -2.19 2.41
C PHE A 92 2.04 -1.55 1.64
N LEU A 93 2.63 -2.33 0.73
CA LEU A 93 3.73 -1.93 -0.16
C LEU A 93 3.27 -1.50 -1.56
N GLY A 94 1.95 -1.43 -1.76
CA GLY A 94 1.36 -1.10 -3.03
C GLY A 94 1.79 0.28 -3.50
N MET A 95 2.31 0.38 -4.74
CA MET A 95 2.78 1.64 -5.31
C MET A 95 2.79 1.63 -6.84
N ALA A 96 2.88 2.81 -7.44
CA ALA A 96 3.05 2.94 -8.89
C ALA A 96 4.40 2.33 -9.35
N PRO A 97 4.45 1.69 -10.54
CA PRO A 97 5.68 1.15 -11.09
C PRO A 97 6.72 2.25 -11.33
N VAL A 98 7.99 1.87 -11.32
CA VAL A 98 9.11 2.77 -11.62
C VAL A 98 9.60 2.45 -13.03
N GLY A 99 9.88 3.48 -13.82
CA GLY A 99 10.47 3.29 -15.15
C GLY A 99 11.93 2.84 -15.07
N GLU A 100 12.47 2.40 -16.20
CA GLU A 100 13.84 1.89 -16.31
C GLU A 100 14.90 2.90 -15.83
N ASN A 101 14.66 4.20 -16.09
CA ASN A 101 15.55 5.30 -15.67
C ASN A 101 15.00 6.07 -14.46
N GLY A 102 13.94 5.55 -13.85
CA GLY A 102 13.27 6.16 -12.71
C GLY A 102 13.92 5.83 -11.36
N VAL A 103 13.36 6.44 -10.32
CA VAL A 103 13.65 6.20 -8.90
C VAL A 103 12.37 6.32 -8.09
N ILE A 104 12.40 5.80 -6.86
CA ILE A 104 11.34 6.01 -5.87
C ILE A 104 11.84 7.07 -4.88
N TYR A 105 11.13 8.19 -4.81
CA TYR A 105 11.37 9.21 -3.80
C TYR A 105 10.52 8.96 -2.57
N GLY A 106 11.13 9.01 -1.38
CA GLY A 106 10.45 8.87 -0.10
C GLY A 106 10.33 10.21 0.63
N PHE A 107 9.18 10.42 1.27
CA PHE A 107 8.85 11.63 2.00
C PHE A 107 8.38 11.25 3.42
N THR A 108 8.98 11.91 4.41
CA THR A 108 8.63 11.83 5.83
C THR A 108 8.17 13.17 6.40
N SER A 109 8.05 14.16 5.52
CA SER A 109 7.54 15.47 5.85
C SER A 109 6.62 15.96 4.73
N LEU A 110 5.45 16.45 5.13
CA LEU A 110 4.45 16.99 4.22
C LEU A 110 3.77 18.16 4.90
N ASP A 111 3.78 19.33 4.25
CA ASP A 111 2.91 20.42 4.67
C ASP A 111 1.49 20.04 4.30
N SER A 112 0.64 19.85 5.31
CA SER A 112 -0.79 19.53 5.13
C SER A 112 -1.51 20.48 4.16
N LYS A 113 -1.03 21.73 4.01
CA LYS A 113 -1.61 22.73 3.09
C LYS A 113 -1.35 22.41 1.61
N ASN A 114 -0.35 21.57 1.34
CA ASN A 114 0.02 21.16 -0.02
C ASN A 114 -0.75 19.92 -0.49
N VAL A 115 -1.46 19.21 0.41
CA VAL A 115 -2.35 18.11 0.03
C VAL A 115 -3.61 18.69 -0.60
N ARG A 116 -3.92 18.28 -1.83
CA ARG A 116 -5.09 18.76 -2.58
C ARG A 116 -6.14 17.68 -2.75
N LEU A 117 -5.71 16.46 -3.04
CA LEU A 117 -6.57 15.30 -3.24
C LEU A 117 -5.98 14.06 -2.55
N MET A 118 -6.87 13.16 -2.15
CA MET A 118 -6.53 11.90 -1.52
C MET A 118 -7.63 10.89 -1.81
N GLU A 119 -7.25 9.68 -2.21
CA GLU A 119 -8.13 8.53 -2.37
C GLU A 119 -7.41 7.24 -2.00
N ASN A 120 -8.20 6.21 -1.69
CA ASN A 120 -7.72 4.85 -1.45
C ASN A 120 -7.40 4.08 -2.74
N THR A 121 -7.57 4.72 -3.91
CA THR A 121 -7.22 4.22 -5.24
C THR A 121 -6.56 5.34 -6.05
N ASP A 122 -6.00 5.00 -7.21
CA ASP A 122 -5.56 5.99 -8.19
C ASP A 122 -6.68 6.96 -8.60
N ILE A 123 -6.35 8.25 -8.66
CA ILE A 123 -7.24 9.36 -9.07
C ILE A 123 -6.94 9.90 -10.46
N ASN A 124 -6.00 9.27 -11.18
CA ASN A 124 -5.50 9.71 -12.48
C ASN A 124 -5.08 11.19 -12.44
N THR A 125 -4.32 11.58 -11.42
CA THR A 125 -3.76 12.93 -11.38
C THR A 125 -2.79 13.12 -12.53
N TYR A 126 -2.86 14.29 -13.18
CA TYR A 126 -1.89 14.69 -14.18
C TYR A 126 -0.87 15.64 -13.56
N SER A 127 0.36 15.67 -14.07
CA SER A 127 1.38 16.60 -13.57
C SER A 127 0.93 18.07 -13.62
N ASN A 128 0.00 18.39 -14.52
CA ASN A 128 -0.52 19.73 -14.78
C ASN A 128 -1.90 20.03 -14.18
N GLU A 129 -2.62 19.04 -13.70
CA GLU A 129 -3.93 19.23 -13.09
C GLU A 129 -4.32 18.07 -12.17
N PHE A 130 -5.06 18.40 -11.13
CA PHE A 130 -5.75 17.42 -10.31
C PHE A 130 -6.92 16.84 -11.11
N GLY A 131 -6.82 15.57 -11.51
CA GLY A 131 -7.75 14.93 -12.44
C GLY A 131 -9.22 14.93 -12.00
N TYR A 132 -10.14 14.97 -12.97
CA TYR A 132 -11.60 15.15 -12.80
C TYR A 132 -12.35 13.94 -12.18
N SER A 133 -11.70 12.77 -12.02
CA SER A 133 -12.39 11.54 -11.59
C SER A 133 -12.71 11.47 -10.09
N ALA A 134 -12.14 12.37 -9.28
CA ALA A 134 -12.30 12.47 -7.82
C ALA A 134 -13.65 13.05 -7.37
N SER A 135 -14.76 12.66 -8.00
CA SER A 135 -16.11 13.17 -7.69
C SER A 135 -16.57 12.92 -6.24
N GLN A 136 -15.84 12.11 -5.46
CA GLN A 136 -16.01 11.98 -4.01
C GLN A 136 -14.67 11.85 -3.31
N LYS A 137 -14.08 12.97 -2.87
CA LYS A 137 -12.88 12.98 -2.03
C LYS A 137 -13.05 12.05 -0.81
N LYS A 138 -12.28 10.95 -0.71
CA LYS A 138 -12.15 10.14 0.51
C LYS A 138 -10.88 10.52 1.25
N TYR A 139 -11.03 11.50 2.14
CA TYR A 139 -9.99 11.75 3.12
C TYR A 139 -10.02 10.63 4.17
N LEU A 140 -9.02 9.74 4.10
CA LEU A 140 -8.77 8.72 5.12
C LEU A 140 -7.63 9.16 6.02
N THR A 141 -7.55 8.60 7.22
CA THR A 141 -6.36 8.78 8.06
C THR A 141 -5.21 7.94 7.52
N ALA A 142 -3.98 8.30 7.88
CA ALA A 142 -2.79 7.50 7.55
C ALA A 142 -2.90 6.05 8.05
N GLN A 143 -3.54 5.83 9.20
CA GLN A 143 -3.78 4.49 9.74
C GLN A 143 -4.84 3.72 8.96
N SER A 144 -5.88 4.39 8.46
CA SER A 144 -6.97 3.73 7.73
C SER A 144 -6.65 3.47 6.26
N MET A 145 -5.78 4.27 5.64
CA MET A 145 -5.52 4.22 4.21
C MET A 145 -5.09 2.84 3.69
N PRO A 146 -4.08 2.15 4.26
CA PRO A 146 -3.68 0.80 3.84
C PRO A 146 -4.86 -0.18 3.80
N TYR A 147 -5.66 -0.15 4.86
CA TYR A 147 -6.79 -1.05 5.12
C TYR A 147 -8.03 -0.78 4.27
N ASN A 148 -7.99 0.27 3.44
CA ASN A 148 -9.04 0.60 2.47
C ASN A 148 -8.54 0.53 1.03
N SER A 149 -7.23 0.33 0.78
CA SER A 149 -6.67 0.24 -0.55
C SER A 149 -6.70 -1.19 -1.09
N ARG A 150 -7.39 -1.39 -2.22
CA ARG A 150 -7.58 -2.71 -2.86
C ARG A 150 -7.10 -2.79 -4.32
N ARG A 151 -6.76 -1.64 -4.93
CA ARG A 151 -6.42 -1.50 -6.36
C ARG A 151 -4.96 -1.15 -6.58
N LEU A 152 -4.07 -1.99 -6.06
CA LEU A 152 -2.62 -1.79 -6.08
C LEU A 152 -2.13 -0.63 -5.20
N TYR A 153 -2.61 0.61 -5.32
CA TYR A 153 -2.12 1.72 -4.50
C TYR A 153 -3.17 2.78 -4.19
N SER A 154 -2.95 3.52 -3.10
CA SER A 154 -3.59 4.81 -2.82
C SER A 154 -2.88 5.95 -3.54
N GLU A 155 -3.57 7.08 -3.71
CA GLU A 155 -2.97 8.27 -4.29
C GLU A 155 -3.28 9.52 -3.46
N VAL A 156 -2.24 10.30 -3.21
CA VAL A 156 -2.24 11.60 -2.55
C VAL A 156 -1.64 12.62 -3.53
N GLY A 157 -2.49 13.50 -4.04
CA GLY A 157 -2.09 14.58 -4.94
C GLY A 157 -1.57 15.78 -4.15
N VAL A 158 -0.29 16.11 -4.35
CA VAL A 158 0.42 17.14 -3.59
C VAL A 158 1.00 18.22 -4.51
N GLU A 159 0.95 19.47 -4.06
CA GLU A 159 1.67 20.58 -4.70
C GLU A 159 3.19 20.36 -4.63
N ARG A 160 3.84 20.33 -5.80
CA ARG A 160 5.29 20.18 -5.97
C ARG A 160 6.06 21.34 -5.38
N SER A 161 5.49 22.54 -5.45
CA SER A 161 6.14 23.76 -4.95
C SER A 161 6.45 23.60 -3.46
N LYS A 162 7.75 23.58 -3.13
CA LYS A 162 8.31 23.40 -1.78
C LYS A 162 8.21 21.98 -1.19
N THR A 163 7.85 20.99 -1.99
CA THR A 163 7.87 19.59 -1.59
C THR A 163 9.11 18.92 -2.20
N ASN A 164 10.04 18.49 -1.34
CA ASN A 164 11.29 17.83 -1.73
C ASN A 164 11.40 16.46 -1.06
N PRO A 165 12.04 15.48 -1.71
CA PRO A 165 12.24 14.17 -1.12
C PRO A 165 13.16 14.24 0.10
N ASP A 166 12.85 13.44 1.12
CA ASP A 166 13.72 13.20 2.28
C ASP A 166 14.65 12.00 2.03
N TYR A 167 14.22 11.05 1.19
CA TYR A 167 14.91 9.77 0.93
C TYR A 167 14.79 9.36 -0.54
N VAL A 168 15.67 8.46 -0.96
CA VAL A 168 15.46 7.60 -2.14
C VAL A 168 15.23 6.17 -1.65
N ILE A 169 14.31 5.43 -2.24
CA ILE A 169 13.96 4.06 -1.81
C ILE A 169 14.46 3.05 -2.83
N ILE A 170 15.02 1.95 -2.35
CA ILE A 170 15.32 0.74 -3.10
C ILE A 170 14.73 -0.47 -2.39
N PHE A 171 14.38 -1.49 -3.17
CA PHE A 171 14.08 -2.83 -2.67
C PHE A 171 15.27 -3.77 -2.82
N ASP A 172 15.34 -4.80 -1.99
CA ASP A 172 16.31 -5.90 -2.06
C ASP A 172 16.35 -6.59 -3.42
N ASP A 173 15.24 -6.60 -4.15
CA ASP A 173 15.10 -7.18 -5.50
C ASP A 173 15.17 -6.15 -6.64
N SER A 174 15.61 -4.91 -6.36
CA SER A 174 15.77 -3.88 -7.38
C SER A 174 16.82 -4.29 -8.42
N THR A 175 16.59 -3.93 -9.69
CA THR A 175 17.57 -4.16 -10.75
C THR A 175 18.84 -3.33 -10.52
N GLU A 176 19.98 -3.78 -11.06
CA GLU A 176 21.24 -3.03 -10.98
C GLU A 176 21.11 -1.59 -11.49
N GLN A 177 20.33 -1.39 -12.56
CA GLN A 177 20.07 -0.07 -13.12
C GLN A 177 19.25 0.80 -12.16
N ALA A 178 18.19 0.26 -11.55
CA ALA A 178 17.40 0.98 -10.56
C ALA A 178 18.23 1.35 -9.33
N ILE A 179 19.08 0.45 -8.85
CA ILE A 179 20.02 0.70 -7.75
C ILE A 179 20.98 1.83 -8.11
N LYS A 180 21.57 1.78 -9.31
CA LYS A 180 22.47 2.84 -9.80
C LYS A 180 21.77 4.20 -9.87
N ASN A 181 20.56 4.24 -10.41
CA ASN A 181 19.75 5.47 -10.50
C ASN A 181 19.45 6.02 -9.10
N ALA A 182 19.10 5.15 -8.16
CA ALA A 182 18.78 5.54 -6.79
C ALA A 182 19.99 6.19 -6.08
N TYR A 183 21.17 5.57 -6.18
CA TYR A 183 22.40 6.15 -5.62
C TYR A 183 22.82 7.44 -6.30
N LYS A 184 22.67 7.55 -7.63
CA LYS A 184 22.86 8.81 -8.36
C LYS A 184 21.93 9.90 -7.81
N ALA A 185 20.64 9.61 -7.68
CA ALA A 185 19.65 10.56 -7.17
C ALA A 185 19.96 10.98 -5.72
N ALA A 186 20.23 10.02 -4.83
CA ALA A 186 20.59 10.26 -3.44
C ALA A 186 21.81 11.18 -3.33
N THR A 187 22.82 10.93 -4.16
CA THR A 187 24.04 11.72 -4.27
C THR A 187 23.81 13.14 -4.79
N GLU A 188 22.93 13.32 -5.79
CA GLU A 188 22.57 14.64 -6.31
C GLU A 188 21.82 15.46 -5.26
N TRP A 189 20.88 14.82 -4.54
CA TRP A 189 20.06 15.43 -3.52
C TRP A 189 20.79 15.67 -2.19
N ASP A 190 21.83 14.90 -1.92
CA ASP A 190 22.50 14.82 -0.61
C ASP A 190 21.54 14.28 0.47
N ILE A 191 20.87 13.16 0.15
CA ILE A 191 19.89 12.49 1.02
C ILE A 191 20.20 11.00 1.14
N PRO A 192 19.79 10.33 2.24
CA PRO A 192 19.99 8.90 2.41
C PRO A 192 19.12 8.04 1.49
N VAL A 193 19.55 6.78 1.33
CA VAL A 193 18.78 5.70 0.68
C VAL A 193 18.11 4.84 1.76
N ILE A 194 16.84 4.51 1.59
CA ILE A 194 16.13 3.48 2.38
C ILE A 194 16.15 2.18 1.59
N LEU A 195 16.69 1.11 2.18
CA LEU A 195 16.58 -0.25 1.67
C LEU A 195 15.39 -0.95 2.34
N LEU A 196 14.34 -1.27 1.58
CA LEU A 196 13.23 -2.10 2.04
C LEU A 196 13.47 -3.56 1.62
N ASP A 197 13.59 -4.43 2.62
CA ASP A 197 13.76 -5.88 2.41
C ASP A 197 12.38 -6.55 2.34
N LYS A 198 12.00 -7.01 1.14
CA LYS A 198 10.69 -7.60 0.91
C LYS A 198 10.50 -8.93 1.62
N GLU A 199 11.56 -9.75 1.74
CA GLU A 199 11.49 -11.02 2.48
C GLU A 199 11.14 -10.76 3.94
N LYS A 200 11.84 -9.82 4.58
CA LYS A 200 11.56 -9.44 5.98
C LYS A 200 10.18 -8.84 6.18
N ILE A 201 9.69 -8.05 5.23
CA ILE A 201 8.36 -7.45 5.32
C ILE A 201 7.29 -8.54 5.22
N LYS A 202 7.43 -9.45 4.25
CA LYS A 202 6.55 -10.61 4.08
C LYS A 202 6.54 -11.50 5.34
N ASP A 203 7.71 -11.89 5.87
CA ASP A 203 7.79 -12.71 7.10
C ASP A 203 6.98 -12.09 8.24
N ARG A 204 7.14 -10.78 8.46
CA ARG A 204 6.41 -10.06 9.51
C ARG A 204 4.91 -9.97 9.26
N GLN A 205 4.50 -9.83 8.00
CA GLN A 205 3.07 -9.83 7.66
C GLN A 205 2.44 -11.19 7.96
N ILE A 206 3.14 -12.29 7.63
CA ILE A 206 2.71 -13.65 7.97
C ILE A 206 2.63 -13.83 9.49
N GLU A 207 3.67 -13.45 10.23
CA GLU A 207 3.66 -13.50 11.71
C GLU A 207 2.45 -12.75 12.29
N ARG A 208 2.15 -11.55 11.78
CA ARG A 208 0.99 -10.75 12.21
C ARG A 208 -0.34 -11.43 11.90
N LEU A 209 -0.49 -12.06 10.73
CA LEU A 209 -1.69 -12.82 10.38
C LEU A 209 -1.88 -14.00 11.33
N GLU A 210 -0.81 -14.71 11.68
CA GLU A 210 -0.86 -15.80 12.65
C GLU A 210 -1.26 -15.32 14.05
N GLU A 211 -0.74 -14.18 14.50
CA GLU A 211 -1.13 -13.54 15.78
C GLU A 211 -2.62 -13.14 15.79
N LEU A 212 -3.10 -12.47 14.73
CA LEU A 212 -4.50 -12.07 14.60
C LEU A 212 -5.44 -13.28 14.57
N LYS A 213 -5.06 -14.33 13.85
CA LYS A 213 -5.79 -15.60 13.81
C LYS A 213 -5.88 -16.25 15.18
N LYS A 214 -4.76 -16.37 15.89
CA LYS A 214 -4.73 -16.94 17.25
C LYS A 214 -5.62 -16.13 18.20
N ASN A 215 -5.53 -14.80 18.14
CA ASN A 215 -6.37 -13.93 18.95
C ASN A 215 -7.87 -14.13 18.64
N PHE A 216 -8.23 -14.30 17.37
CA PHE A 216 -9.60 -14.62 16.99
C PHE A 216 -10.04 -16.00 17.48
N GLU A 217 -9.21 -17.03 17.35
CA GLU A 217 -9.53 -18.38 17.84
C GLU A 217 -9.76 -18.41 19.36
N GLU A 218 -8.94 -17.69 20.12
CA GLU A 218 -9.04 -17.62 21.58
C GLU A 218 -10.26 -16.82 22.06
N THR A 219 -10.57 -15.71 21.38
CA THR A 219 -11.63 -14.77 21.83
C THR A 219 -12.98 -15.00 21.16
N ARG A 220 -12.97 -15.62 19.97
CA ARG A 220 -14.11 -15.73 19.05
C ARG A 220 -14.78 -14.38 18.72
N ASN A 221 -14.07 -13.26 18.90
CA ASN A 221 -14.60 -11.93 18.68
C ASN A 221 -14.66 -11.59 17.17
N PRO A 222 -15.85 -11.30 16.60
CA PRO A 222 -15.98 -10.91 15.19
C PRO A 222 -15.10 -9.73 14.78
N ASP A 223 -14.84 -8.74 15.65
CA ASP A 223 -13.98 -7.62 15.27
C ASP A 223 -12.50 -8.05 15.08
N LYS A 224 -12.07 -9.14 15.73
CA LYS A 224 -10.76 -9.76 15.44
C LYS A 224 -10.74 -10.52 14.13
N LEU A 225 -11.87 -11.12 13.74
CA LEU A 225 -12.04 -11.66 12.39
C LEU A 225 -11.94 -10.54 11.34
N HIS A 226 -12.56 -9.38 11.60
CA HIS A 226 -12.43 -8.24 10.70
C HIS A 226 -10.98 -7.79 10.54
N GLU A 227 -10.25 -7.60 11.66
CA GLU A 227 -8.82 -7.25 11.62
C GLU A 227 -8.00 -8.26 10.80
N LEU A 228 -8.27 -9.56 10.98
CA LEU A 228 -7.59 -10.65 10.25
C LEU A 228 -7.85 -10.60 8.74
N LEU A 229 -9.13 -10.58 8.32
CA LEU A 229 -9.51 -10.60 6.90
C LEU A 229 -9.03 -9.34 6.18
N ASN A 230 -9.23 -8.19 6.83
CA ASN A 230 -8.83 -6.89 6.29
C ASN A 230 -7.29 -6.77 6.17
N THR A 231 -6.54 -7.29 7.15
CA THR A 231 -5.07 -7.32 7.08
C THR A 231 -4.59 -8.21 5.93
N TYR A 232 -5.17 -9.40 5.77
CA TYR A 232 -4.83 -10.33 4.69
C TYR A 232 -5.06 -9.68 3.31
N GLU A 233 -6.25 -9.11 3.08
CA GLU A 233 -6.57 -8.42 1.81
C GLU A 233 -5.66 -7.22 1.56
N THR A 234 -5.29 -6.50 2.61
CA THR A 234 -4.34 -5.38 2.53
C THR A 234 -2.95 -5.85 2.09
N ASN A 235 -2.45 -6.95 2.68
CA ASN A 235 -1.16 -7.52 2.26
C ASN A 235 -1.23 -7.97 0.80
N MET A 236 -2.26 -8.74 0.41
CA MET A 236 -2.44 -9.24 -0.96
C MET A 236 -2.52 -8.11 -1.99
N ALA A 237 -3.24 -7.02 -1.68
CA ALA A 237 -3.30 -5.85 -2.53
C ALA A 237 -1.96 -5.12 -2.62
N GLY A 238 -1.24 -4.97 -1.50
CA GLY A 238 0.07 -4.32 -1.44
C GLY A 238 1.15 -5.06 -2.24
N TRP A 239 1.08 -6.39 -2.31
CA TRP A 239 1.96 -7.21 -3.15
C TRP A 239 1.48 -7.35 -4.59
N LEU A 240 0.27 -6.90 -4.90
CA LEU A 240 -0.43 -7.13 -6.17
C LEU A 240 -0.62 -8.63 -6.47
N LEU A 241 -0.78 -9.44 -5.42
CA LEU A 241 -1.10 -10.86 -5.53
C LEU A 241 -2.59 -11.11 -5.72
N ASN A 242 -3.42 -10.07 -5.59
CA ASN A 242 -4.86 -10.07 -5.80
C ASN A 242 -5.29 -9.80 -7.26
N ARG A 243 -4.36 -9.94 -8.23
CA ARG A 243 -4.71 -9.88 -9.66
C ARG A 243 -5.66 -11.02 -10.04
N LYS A 244 -6.57 -10.73 -10.97
CA LYS A 244 -7.39 -11.76 -11.61
C LYS A 244 -6.51 -12.73 -12.41
N GLN A 245 -6.54 -14.01 -12.06
CA GLN A 245 -5.67 -15.02 -12.68
C GLN A 245 -6.14 -15.44 -14.08
N ASP A 246 -7.43 -15.28 -14.37
CA ASP A 246 -8.07 -15.61 -15.64
C ASP A 246 -7.95 -14.47 -16.69
N GLU A 247 -7.38 -13.33 -16.31
CA GLU A 247 -7.23 -12.16 -17.17
C GLU A 247 -5.76 -11.72 -17.28
N GLN A 248 -5.26 -11.56 -18.51
CA GLN A 248 -3.92 -11.03 -18.72
C GLN A 248 -3.85 -9.54 -18.31
N ASP A 249 -2.89 -9.20 -17.44
CA ASP A 249 -2.59 -7.80 -17.11
C ASP A 249 -1.83 -7.12 -18.26
N GLN A 250 -2.55 -6.28 -19.02
CA GLN A 250 -1.98 -5.47 -20.10
C GLN A 250 -1.59 -4.05 -19.64
N SER A 251 -1.73 -3.74 -18.36
CA SER A 251 -1.40 -2.42 -17.81
C SER A 251 0.10 -2.21 -17.65
N PHE A 252 0.48 -0.98 -17.29
CA PHE A 252 1.85 -0.64 -16.91
C PHE A 252 2.28 -1.34 -15.61
N THR A 253 1.34 -1.80 -14.78
CA THR A 253 1.64 -2.46 -13.50
C THR A 253 2.14 -3.88 -13.66
N LYS A 254 2.05 -4.48 -14.85
CA LYS A 254 2.55 -5.84 -15.15
C LYS A 254 4.04 -6.05 -14.81
N SER A 255 4.83 -4.97 -14.75
CA SER A 255 6.24 -5.03 -14.36
C SER A 255 6.43 -5.33 -12.87
N ILE A 256 5.42 -5.11 -12.04
CA ILE A 256 5.41 -5.44 -10.62
C ILE A 256 5.10 -6.94 -10.50
N ASN A 257 6.13 -7.73 -10.20
CA ASN A 257 6.02 -9.17 -10.02
C ASN A 257 6.53 -9.57 -8.63
N ASN A 258 5.60 -9.95 -7.76
CA ASN A 258 5.89 -10.48 -6.43
C ASN A 258 5.40 -11.93 -6.26
N GLU A 259 5.18 -12.65 -7.37
CA GLU A 259 4.63 -14.02 -7.38
C GLU A 259 5.46 -15.01 -6.55
N ARG A 260 6.75 -14.71 -6.31
CA ARG A 260 7.60 -15.52 -5.43
C ARG A 260 7.06 -15.66 -3.99
N PHE A 261 6.19 -14.76 -3.55
CA PHE A 261 5.58 -14.78 -2.21
C PHE A 261 4.19 -15.41 -2.16
N ARG A 262 3.62 -15.78 -3.32
CA ARG A 262 2.22 -16.22 -3.39
C ARG A 262 1.94 -17.45 -2.53
N GLU A 263 2.81 -18.46 -2.59
CA GLU A 263 2.60 -19.75 -1.93
C GLU A 263 2.36 -19.57 -0.43
N GLU A 264 3.16 -18.71 0.22
CA GLU A 264 3.09 -18.48 1.66
C GLU A 264 1.83 -17.71 2.07
N PHE A 265 1.35 -16.77 1.25
CA PHE A 265 0.06 -16.11 1.47
C PHE A 265 -1.13 -17.05 1.20
N ASP A 266 -1.04 -17.93 0.19
CA ASP A 266 -2.08 -18.93 -0.10
C ASP A 266 -2.18 -19.99 1.03
N GLU A 267 -1.06 -20.32 1.69
CA GLU A 267 -1.04 -21.12 2.91
C GLU A 267 -1.78 -20.42 4.06
N GLU A 268 -1.50 -19.14 4.30
CA GLU A 268 -2.24 -18.37 5.31
C GLU A 268 -3.73 -18.27 4.99
N TYR A 269 -4.11 -18.07 3.73
CA TYR A 269 -5.51 -18.08 3.32
C TYR A 269 -6.22 -19.40 3.65
N SER A 270 -5.53 -20.52 3.43
CA SER A 270 -6.04 -21.85 3.76
C SER A 270 -6.25 -22.02 5.27
N LYS A 271 -5.31 -21.52 6.09
CA LYS A 271 -5.43 -21.48 7.55
C LYS A 271 -6.61 -20.61 7.98
N ILE A 272 -6.72 -19.38 7.48
CA ILE A 272 -7.81 -18.44 7.78
C ILE A 272 -9.17 -19.06 7.42
N THR A 273 -9.30 -19.67 6.25
CA THR A 273 -10.54 -20.34 5.82
C THR A 273 -10.93 -21.45 6.79
N SER A 274 -9.97 -22.29 7.20
CA SER A 274 -10.21 -23.38 8.15
C SER A 274 -10.66 -22.83 9.52
N THR A 275 -10.02 -21.77 10.01
CA THR A 275 -10.40 -21.09 11.26
C THR A 275 -11.82 -20.54 11.18
N MET A 276 -12.22 -19.95 10.05
CA MET A 276 -13.57 -19.45 9.84
C MET A 276 -14.62 -20.57 9.80
N GLU A 277 -14.33 -21.68 9.13
CA GLU A 277 -15.22 -22.84 9.09
C GLU A 277 -15.46 -23.40 10.49
N ASN A 278 -14.38 -23.60 11.27
CA ASN A 278 -14.46 -24.02 12.67
C ASN A 278 -15.25 -23.03 13.54
N TYR A 279 -15.10 -21.73 13.28
CA TYR A 279 -15.88 -20.71 13.97
C TYR A 279 -17.38 -20.87 13.67
N LEU A 280 -17.78 -21.01 12.41
CA LEU A 280 -19.18 -21.18 12.00
C LEU A 280 -19.80 -22.50 12.47
N GLU A 281 -19.03 -23.59 12.51
CA GLU A 281 -19.47 -24.88 13.05
C GLU A 281 -19.81 -24.82 14.54
N GLY A 282 -19.12 -23.97 15.31
CA GLY A 282 -19.35 -23.80 16.75
C GLY A 282 -20.69 -23.15 17.14
N PHE A 283 -21.54 -22.77 16.18
CA PHE A 283 -22.86 -22.19 16.46
C PHE A 283 -23.94 -23.27 16.55
N GLU A 284 -24.58 -23.37 17.72
CA GLU A 284 -25.68 -24.29 18.03
C GLU A 284 -27.03 -23.56 18.23
N GLN A 285 -28.14 -24.29 18.15
CA GLN A 285 -29.50 -23.73 18.33
C GLN A 285 -29.72 -23.14 19.73
N ASN A 286 -30.40 -21.99 19.81
CA ASN A 286 -30.81 -21.28 21.04
C ASN A 286 -29.73 -20.55 21.86
N HIS A 287 -28.59 -20.17 21.26
CA HIS A 287 -27.56 -19.38 21.96
C HIS A 287 -27.67 -17.86 21.71
N GLU A 288 -27.20 -17.05 22.68
CA GLU A 288 -27.05 -15.57 22.59
C GLU A 288 -26.09 -15.11 21.46
N SER A 289 -25.47 -16.03 20.73
CA SER A 289 -24.41 -15.81 19.74
C SER A 289 -24.92 -15.38 18.35
N THR A 290 -26.22 -15.17 18.17
CA THR A 290 -26.80 -14.71 16.89
C THR A 290 -26.31 -13.32 16.45
N GLN A 291 -25.96 -12.45 17.40
CA GLN A 291 -25.35 -11.14 17.09
C GLN A 291 -23.97 -11.27 16.47
N ASP A 292 -23.17 -12.26 16.91
CA ASP A 292 -21.83 -12.50 16.38
C ASP A 292 -21.86 -13.06 14.96
N LEU A 293 -22.86 -13.87 14.62
CA LEU A 293 -23.12 -14.31 13.23
C LEU A 293 -23.50 -13.15 12.32
N VAL A 294 -24.41 -12.28 12.78
CA VAL A 294 -24.79 -11.08 12.03
C VAL A 294 -23.59 -10.17 11.84
N ARG A 295 -22.78 -9.97 12.88
CA ARG A 295 -21.57 -9.16 12.79
C ARG A 295 -20.55 -9.77 11.83
N ALA A 296 -20.35 -11.09 11.86
CA ALA A 296 -19.49 -11.79 10.91
C ALA A 296 -19.97 -11.60 9.46
N MET A 297 -21.28 -11.71 9.19
CA MET A 297 -21.85 -11.43 7.87
C MET A 297 -21.56 -9.98 7.44
N GLN A 298 -21.81 -9.01 8.33
CA GLN A 298 -21.54 -7.60 8.04
C GLN A 298 -20.07 -7.35 7.68
N ILE A 299 -19.13 -8.00 8.38
CA ILE A 299 -17.70 -7.88 8.12
C ILE A 299 -17.35 -8.41 6.72
N VAL A 300 -17.87 -9.58 6.35
CA VAL A 300 -17.59 -10.18 5.04
C VAL A 300 -18.18 -9.32 3.90
N LEU A 301 -19.36 -8.75 4.11
CA LEU A 301 -19.96 -7.79 3.18
C LEU A 301 -19.14 -6.49 3.09
N GLN A 302 -18.64 -5.98 4.22
CA GLN A 302 -17.78 -4.79 4.24
C GLN A 302 -16.51 -4.99 3.39
N GLU A 303 -15.84 -6.14 3.52
CA GLU A 303 -14.67 -6.46 2.68
C GLU A 303 -15.02 -6.63 1.20
N HIS A 304 -16.17 -7.24 0.91
CA HIS A 304 -16.67 -7.38 -0.45
C HIS A 304 -16.94 -6.01 -1.11
N ASP A 305 -17.61 -5.11 -0.39
CA ASP A 305 -17.95 -3.76 -0.86
C ASP A 305 -16.70 -2.91 -1.16
N LEU A 306 -15.58 -3.13 -0.45
CA LEU A 306 -14.32 -2.45 -0.72
C LEU A 306 -13.77 -2.76 -2.13
N TYR A 307 -14.10 -3.92 -2.71
CA TYR A 307 -13.74 -4.26 -4.09
C TYR A 307 -14.79 -3.79 -5.10
N GLU A 308 -16.09 -4.02 -4.84
CA GLU A 308 -17.18 -3.67 -5.77
C GLU A 308 -17.33 -2.17 -5.99
N THR A 309 -17.21 -1.36 -4.93
CA THR A 309 -17.37 0.10 -5.04
C THR A 309 -16.29 0.76 -5.88
N CYS A 310 -15.20 0.03 -6.15
CA CYS A 310 -14.11 0.54 -6.96
C CYS A 310 -14.37 0.39 -8.48
N ASP A 311 -15.25 -0.50 -8.95
CA ASP A 311 -15.44 -0.85 -10.39
C ASP A 311 -15.97 0.26 -11.30
N LYS A 312 -16.27 1.43 -10.75
CA LYS A 312 -16.82 2.57 -11.50
C LYS A 312 -15.78 3.44 -12.23
N VAL A 313 -14.48 3.17 -12.06
CA VAL A 313 -13.38 3.92 -12.67
C VAL A 313 -12.51 3.00 -13.52
N LYS A 314 -11.98 3.52 -14.64
CA LYS A 314 -11.09 2.79 -15.57
C LYS A 314 -9.96 2.11 -14.79
N LEU A 315 -9.95 0.79 -14.79
CA LEU A 315 -9.03 -0.04 -13.99
C LEU A 315 -7.56 0.18 -14.40
N ILE A 316 -6.69 0.53 -13.45
CA ILE A 316 -5.23 0.51 -13.64
C ILE A 316 -4.72 -0.92 -13.68
N SER A 317 -5.10 -1.74 -12.71
CA SER A 317 -4.89 -3.19 -12.72
C SER A 317 -6.20 -3.88 -12.39
N LYS A 318 -6.42 -5.07 -12.97
CA LYS A 318 -7.62 -5.86 -12.72
C LYS A 318 -7.40 -6.71 -11.47
N THR A 319 -7.77 -6.15 -10.32
CA THR A 319 -7.70 -6.84 -9.03
C THR A 319 -9.07 -7.37 -8.61
N GLN A 320 -9.10 -8.35 -7.71
CA GLN A 320 -10.30 -8.93 -7.12
C GLN A 320 -10.03 -9.33 -5.67
N SER A 321 -11.10 -9.50 -4.87
CA SER A 321 -10.98 -10.07 -3.53
C SER A 321 -10.31 -11.43 -3.60
N THR A 322 -9.30 -11.65 -2.76
CA THR A 322 -8.60 -12.94 -2.66
C THR A 322 -9.36 -13.91 -1.77
N ILE A 323 -10.00 -13.39 -0.74
CA ILE A 323 -11.00 -14.06 0.06
C ILE A 323 -12.24 -14.27 -0.81
N LYS A 324 -12.69 -15.53 -0.90
CA LYS A 324 -13.90 -15.91 -1.61
C LYS A 324 -15.13 -15.55 -0.78
N THR A 325 -15.41 -14.25 -0.66
CA THR A 325 -16.48 -13.69 0.18
C THR A 325 -17.84 -14.32 -0.11
N GLU A 326 -18.16 -14.60 -1.38
CA GLU A 326 -19.41 -15.28 -1.78
C GLU A 326 -19.60 -16.65 -1.10
N LYS A 327 -18.54 -17.48 -1.08
CA LYS A 327 -18.58 -18.80 -0.44
C LYS A 327 -18.73 -18.69 1.08
N ILE A 328 -18.12 -17.66 1.66
CA ILE A 328 -18.22 -17.40 3.09
C ILE A 328 -19.64 -16.93 3.44
N ILE A 329 -20.21 -16.03 2.64
CA ILE A 329 -21.60 -15.56 2.79
C ILE A 329 -22.56 -16.74 2.74
N GLU A 330 -22.40 -17.65 1.77
CA GLU A 330 -23.19 -18.88 1.67
C GLU A 330 -23.10 -19.71 2.97
N LYS A 331 -21.90 -19.97 3.48
CA LYS A 331 -21.71 -20.72 4.73
C LYS A 331 -22.30 -20.03 5.95
N ILE A 332 -22.22 -18.70 6.03
CA ILE A 332 -22.84 -17.94 7.12
C ILE A 332 -24.37 -18.06 7.04
N ASN A 333 -24.95 -17.96 5.84
CA ASN A 333 -26.40 -18.14 5.64
C ASN A 333 -26.86 -19.53 6.05
N GLU A 334 -26.17 -20.59 5.62
CA GLU A 334 -26.45 -21.97 6.04
C GLU A 334 -26.39 -22.13 7.57
N THR A 335 -25.41 -21.46 8.20
CA THR A 335 -25.26 -21.46 9.66
C THR A 335 -26.41 -20.72 10.34
N MET A 336 -26.83 -19.56 9.81
CA MET A 336 -27.99 -18.79 10.28
C MET A 336 -29.27 -19.62 10.20
N GLU A 337 -29.53 -20.29 9.08
CA GLU A 337 -30.69 -21.19 8.91
C GLU A 337 -30.65 -22.34 9.93
N ARG A 338 -29.48 -22.97 10.13
CA ARG A 338 -29.29 -24.07 11.08
C ARG A 338 -29.64 -23.66 12.52
N VAL A 339 -29.30 -22.44 12.92
CA VAL A 339 -29.57 -21.92 14.27
C VAL A 339 -30.93 -21.24 14.42
N GLY A 340 -31.72 -21.17 13.34
CA GLY A 340 -33.10 -20.66 13.36
C GLY A 340 -33.23 -19.14 13.25
N MET A 341 -32.31 -18.48 12.53
CA MET A 341 -32.37 -17.05 12.19
C MET A 341 -33.08 -16.78 10.87
#